data_AF-A0A349KNK8-F1
#
_entry.id   AF-A0A349KNK8-F1
#
_cell.length_a   1.000
_cell.length_b   1.000
_cell.length_c   1.000
_cell.angle_alpha   90.00
_cell.angle_beta   90.00
_cell.angle_gamma   90.00
#
_symmetry.space_group_name_H-M   'P 1'
#
loop_
_entity.id
_entity.type
_entity.pdbx_description
1 polymer ?
#
loop_
_entity_poly.entity_id
_entity_poly.type
_entity_poly.pdbx_seq_one_letter_code
_entity_poly.pdbx_strand_id
1 'polypeptide(L)'
;EANLAIDASGQLPNGRQFYGPQGLRTLLLERRQAFSSTVTEKLLEYAIGRGTEYYDKPVVRGITRTAALDNFSWSSIIVGIVQSVPFRTRRSAL
;
A
#
# COMPACT_ATOMS: atom_id res chain seq x y z
N GLU A 1 -37.19 -5.24 0.26
CA GLU A 1 -35.94 -4.51 0.00
C GLU A 1 -36.27 -3.27 -0.81
N ALA A 2 -35.73 -2.10 -0.44
CA ALA A 2 -35.97 -0.88 -1.21
C ALA A 2 -35.06 -0.88 -2.44
N ASN A 3 -35.67 -0.89 -3.64
CA ASN A 3 -34.99 -0.94 -4.95
C ASN A 3 -34.38 0.44 -5.32
N LEU A 4 -33.61 1.03 -4.41
CA LEU A 4 -32.98 2.34 -4.58
C LEU A 4 -31.70 2.19 -5.41
N ALA A 5 -31.49 3.11 -6.35
CA ALA A 5 -30.25 3.18 -7.11
C ALA A 5 -29.07 3.47 -6.16
N ILE A 6 -27.97 2.73 -6.34
CA ILE A 6 -26.75 2.93 -5.57
C ILE A 6 -26.08 4.24 -6.02
N ASP A 7 -25.95 5.20 -5.09
CA ASP A 7 -25.06 6.33 -5.28
C ASP A 7 -23.62 5.89 -5.02
N ALA A 8 -22.84 5.83 -6.10
CA ALA A 8 -21.43 5.45 -6.05
C ALA A 8 -20.49 6.67 -5.99
N SER A 9 -21.01 7.87 -5.75
CA SER A 9 -20.20 9.08 -5.61
C SER A 9 -19.46 9.12 -4.26
N GLY A 10 -18.32 9.79 -4.23
CA GLY A 10 -17.54 9.99 -3.02
C GLY A 10 -16.66 11.23 -3.11
N GLN A 11 -16.22 11.73 -1.95
CA GLN A 11 -15.36 12.91 -1.85
C GLN A 11 -14.16 12.63 -0.93
N LEU A 12 -12.96 12.99 -1.38
CA LEU A 12 -11.75 12.94 -0.57
C LEU A 12 -11.68 14.14 0.39
N PRO A 13 -10.89 14.07 1.48
CA PRO A 13 -10.75 15.17 2.45
C PRO A 13 -10.28 16.51 1.86
N ASN A 14 -9.67 16.51 0.68
CA ASN A 14 -9.26 17.71 -0.04
C ASN A 14 -10.35 18.26 -0.99
N GLY A 15 -11.57 17.74 -0.91
CA GLY A 15 -12.72 18.17 -1.71
C GLY A 15 -12.85 17.48 -3.08
N ARG A 16 -11.87 16.67 -3.51
CA ARG A 16 -11.93 16.00 -4.82
C ARG A 16 -13.00 14.92 -4.86
N GLN A 17 -13.85 14.96 -5.88
CA GLN A 17 -14.90 13.97 -6.07
C GLN A 17 -14.45 12.83 -6.99
N PHE A 18 -15.06 11.67 -6.81
CA PHE A 18 -14.97 10.53 -7.72
C PHE A 18 -16.31 9.80 -7.79
N TYR A 19 -16.45 9.00 -8.84
CA TYR A 19 -17.59 8.12 -9.03
C TYR A 19 -17.12 6.68 -9.20
N GLY A 20 -17.64 5.81 -8.34
CA GLY A 20 -17.40 4.38 -8.35
C GLY A 20 -15.94 3.96 -8.16
N PRO A 21 -15.68 2.64 -8.23
CA PRO A 21 -14.34 2.07 -8.02
C PRO A 21 -13.29 2.55 -9.03
N GLN A 22 -13.69 2.78 -10.29
CA GLN A 22 -12.78 3.28 -11.32
C GLN A 22 -12.32 4.70 -11.03
N GLY A 23 -13.24 5.59 -10.64
CA GLY A 23 -12.90 6.96 -10.25
C GLY A 23 -11.94 6.98 -9.05
N LEU A 24 -12.23 6.18 -8.03
CA LEU A 24 -11.35 6.04 -6.86
C LEU A 24 -9.96 5.54 -7.25
N ARG A 25 -9.88 4.53 -8.11
CA ARG A 25 -8.60 3.99 -8.61
C ARG A 25 -7.79 5.08 -9.29
N THR A 26 -8.40 5.88 -10.18
CA THR A 26 -7.72 6.99 -10.85
C THR A 26 -7.14 7.98 -9.84
N LEU A 27 -7.92 8.37 -8.83
CA LEU A 27 -7.45 9.28 -7.77
C LEU A 27 -6.25 8.72 -6.99
N LEU A 28 -6.28 7.44 -6.63
CA LEU A 28 -5.18 6.78 -5.93
C LEU A 28 -3.93 6.71 -6.80
N LEU A 29 -4.09 6.45 -8.09
CA LEU A 29 -3.00 6.39 -9.06
C LEU A 29 -2.39 7.74 -9.40
N GLU A 30 -3.01 8.88 -9.08
CA GLU A 30 -2.32 10.17 -9.15
C GLU A 30 -1.27 10.35 -8.05
N ARG A 31 -1.41 9.61 -6.94
CA ARG A 31 -0.46 9.59 -5.81
C ARG A 31 0.22 8.24 -5.68
N ARG A 32 0.68 7.66 -6.81
CA ARG A 32 1.26 6.29 -6.88
C ARG A 32 2.26 6.00 -5.79
N GLN A 33 3.16 6.93 -5.50
CA GLN A 33 4.18 6.73 -4.47
C GLN A 33 3.57 6.59 -3.07
N ALA A 34 2.61 7.45 -2.70
CA ALA A 34 1.94 7.38 -1.41
C ALA A 34 1.12 6.09 -1.30
N PHE A 35 0.35 5.75 -2.34
CA PHE A 35 -0.41 4.50 -2.39
C PHE A 35 0.51 3.28 -2.26
N SER A 36 1.60 3.22 -3.03
CA SER A 36 2.56 2.11 -3.00
C SER A 36 3.29 2.03 -1.67
N SER A 37 3.59 3.15 -1.03
CA SER A 37 4.15 3.17 0.34
C SER A 37 3.19 2.54 1.34
N THR A 38 1.90 2.88 1.29
CA THR A 38 0.89 2.28 2.16
C THR A 38 0.73 0.79 1.91
N VAL A 39 0.69 0.37 0.63
CA VAL A 39 0.63 -1.06 0.26
C VAL A 39 1.86 -1.80 0.78
N THR A 40 3.06 -1.24 0.58
CA THR A 40 4.32 -1.82 1.06
C THR A 40 4.31 -1.96 2.58
N GLU A 41 3.82 -0.95 3.31
CA GLU A 41 3.69 -1.01 4.76
C GLU A 41 2.75 -2.12 5.21
N LYS A 42 1.54 -2.21 4.63
CA LYS A 42 0.56 -3.25 4.99
C LYS A 42 1.00 -4.65 4.62
N LEU A 43 1.72 -4.83 3.51
CA LEU A 43 2.32 -6.11 3.16
C LEU A 43 3.47 -6.47 4.08
N LEU A 44 4.30 -5.50 4.50
CA LEU A 44 5.34 -5.75 5.48
C LEU A 44 4.73 -6.18 6.82
N GLU A 45 3.68 -5.51 7.31
CA GLU A 45 2.94 -5.89 8.52
C GLU A 45 2.48 -7.35 8.46
N TYR A 46 1.83 -7.71 7.36
CA TYR A 46 1.40 -9.09 7.11
C TYR A 46 2.58 -10.07 7.11
N ALA A 47 3.66 -9.73 6.40
CA ALA A 47 4.83 -10.59 6.25
C ALA A 47 5.59 -10.80 7.57
N ILE A 48 5.57 -9.82 8.48
CA ILE A 48 6.27 -9.91 9.77
C ILE A 48 5.36 -10.33 10.95
N GLY A 49 4.04 -10.35 10.74
CA GLY A 49 3.05 -10.76 11.75
C GLY A 49 2.84 -9.74 12.88
N ARG A 50 3.23 -8.48 12.68
CA ARG A 50 3.04 -7.37 13.63
C ARG A 50 2.86 -6.06 12.88
N GLY A 51 2.31 -5.05 13.55
CA GLY A 51 2.30 -3.67 13.04
C GLY A 51 3.71 -3.15 12.80
N THR A 52 3.88 -2.23 11.85
CA THR A 52 5.17 -1.53 11.67
C THR A 52 5.38 -0.52 12.79
N GLU A 53 6.62 -0.42 13.25
CA GLU A 53 7.04 0.59 14.21
C GLU A 53 7.86 1.70 13.53
N TYR A 54 8.23 2.73 14.30
CA TYR A 54 9.02 3.85 13.79
C TYR A 54 10.31 3.41 13.07
N TYR A 55 10.98 2.39 13.61
CA TYR A 55 12.22 1.86 13.04
C TYR A 55 12.03 1.04 11.75
N ASP A 56 10.80 0.64 11.41
CA ASP A 56 10.50 -0.04 10.13
C ASP A 56 10.24 0.98 9.00
N LYS A 57 9.94 2.24 9.33
CA LYS A 57 9.63 3.28 8.32
C LYS A 57 10.76 3.49 7.30
N PRO A 58 12.07 3.49 7.67
CA PRO A 58 13.15 3.52 6.69
C PRO A 58 13.12 2.34 5.69
N VAL A 59 12.75 1.13 6.16
CA VAL A 59 12.64 -0.07 5.30
C VAL A 59 11.53 0.12 4.28
N VAL A 60 10.33 0.53 4.70
CA VAL A 60 9.20 0.80 3.79
C VAL A 60 9.57 1.85 2.75
N ARG A 61 10.23 2.96 3.15
CA ARG A 61 10.68 4.00 2.22
C ARG A 61 11.73 3.49 1.25
N GLY A 62 12.66 2.66 1.70
CA GLY A 62 13.71 2.06 0.87
C GLY A 62 13.13 1.13 -0.19
N ILE A 63 12.21 0.24 0.20
CA ILE A 63 11.50 -0.66 -0.71
C ILE A 63 10.70 0.15 -1.72
N THR A 64 9.88 1.12 -1.27
CA THR A 64 9.04 1.93 -2.16
C THR A 64 9.87 2.73 -3.16
N ARG A 65 11.01 3.29 -2.74
CA ARG A 65 11.92 4.03 -3.62
C ARG A 65 12.58 3.13 -4.65
N THR A 66 12.98 1.93 -4.26
CA THR A 66 13.57 0.92 -5.17
C THR A 66 12.52 0.45 -6.17
N ALA A 67 11.31 0.11 -5.69
CA ALA A 67 10.20 -0.31 -6.52
C ALA A 67 9.76 0.75 -7.54
N ALA A 68 9.95 2.04 -7.24
CA ALA A 68 9.65 3.13 -8.17
C ALA A 68 10.49 3.05 -9.46
N LEU A 69 11.70 2.48 -9.40
CA LEU A 69 12.54 2.23 -10.59
C LEU A 69 11.88 1.22 -11.54
N ASP A 70 11.08 0.30 -10.99
CA ASP A 70 10.33 -0.73 -11.70
C ASP A 70 8.83 -0.40 -11.79
N ASN A 71 8.47 0.88 -11.88
CA ASN A 71 7.09 1.36 -11.97
C ASN A 71 6.15 0.85 -10.85
N PHE A 72 6.68 0.68 -9.65
CA PHE A 72 5.96 0.11 -8.51
C PHE A 72 5.39 -1.29 -8.79
N SER A 73 6.10 -2.11 -9.57
CA SER A 73 5.65 -3.47 -9.87
C SER A 73 5.41 -4.29 -8.60
N TRP A 74 4.40 -5.15 -8.65
CA TRP A 74 4.07 -6.03 -7.52
C TRP A 74 5.29 -6.87 -7.10
N SER A 75 6.01 -7.41 -8.07
CA SER A 75 7.22 -8.20 -7.85
C SER A 75 8.32 -7.43 -7.14
N SER A 76 8.59 -6.17 -7.49
CA SER A 76 9.67 -5.39 -6.87
C SER A 76 9.37 -5.07 -5.40
N ILE A 77 8.11 -4.80 -5.06
CA ILE A 77 7.67 -4.62 -3.67
C ILE A 77 7.88 -5.91 -2.86
N ILE A 78 7.40 -7.05 -3.38
CA ILE A 78 7.50 -8.34 -2.69
C ILE A 78 8.98 -8.74 -2.49
N VAL A 79 9.81 -8.62 -3.53
CA VAL A 79 11.25 -8.90 -3.43
C VAL A 79 11.90 -7.99 -2.37
N GLY A 80 11.58 -6.69 -2.37
CA GLY A 80 12.09 -5.75 -1.37
C GLY A 80 11.70 -6.13 0.06
N ILE A 81 10.46 -6.61 0.28
CA ILE A 81 10.01 -7.11 1.58
C ILE A 81 10.80 -8.36 1.99
N VAL A 82 10.91 -9.35 1.11
CA VAL A 82 11.61 -10.62 1.40
C VAL A 82 13.10 -10.39 1.70
N GLN A 83 13.73 -9.41 1.06
CA GLN A 83 15.13 -9.06 1.30
C GLN A 83 15.33 -8.13 2.52
N SER A 84 14.26 -7.60 3.11
CA SER A 84 14.35 -6.68 4.23
C SER A 84 14.85 -7.36 5.52
N VAL A 85 15.47 -6.57 6.41
CA VAL A 85 15.91 -7.08 7.73
C VAL A 85 14.72 -7.58 8.55
N PRO A 86 13.59 -6.83 8.71
CA PRO A 86 12.46 -7.28 9.52
C PRO A 86 11.88 -8.63 9.08
N PHE A 87 11.88 -8.91 7.77
CA PHE A 87 11.44 -10.20 7.26
C PHE A 87 12.44 -11.31 7.57
N ARG A 88 13.74 -11.10 7.28
CA ARG A 88 14.78 -12.12 7.42
C ARG A 88 15.14 -12.45 8.87
N THR A 89 14.96 -11.52 9.80
CA THR A 89 15.26 -11.72 11.23
C THR A 89 14.01 -12.01 12.06
N ARG A 90 12.83 -12.14 11.44
CA ARG A 90 11.64 -12.61 12.14
C ARG A 90 11.92 -14.01 12.67
N ARG A 91 11.86 -14.20 13.99
CA ARG A 91 11.73 -15.53 14.57
C ARG A 91 10.34 -16.05 14.22
N SER A 92 10.26 -16.99 13.28
CA SER A 92 9.08 -17.84 13.19
C SER A 92 9.01 -18.62 14.51
N ALA A 93 7.96 -18.40 15.29
CA ALA A 93 7.58 -19.40 16.28
C ALA A 93 7.20 -20.65 15.46
N LEU A 94 8.08 -21.64 15.47
CA LEU A 94 7.73 -23.01 15.10
C LEU A 94 6.91 -23.60 16.25
#